data_AF-A0A536HQ44-F1
#
_entry.id   AF-A0A536HQ44-F1
#
_cell.length_a   1.000
_cell.length_b   1.000
_cell.length_c   1.000
_cell.angle_alpha   90.00
_cell.angle_beta   90.00
_cell.angle_gamma   90.00
#
_symmetry.space_group_name_H-M   'P 1'
#
loop_
_entity.id
_entity.type
_entity.pdbx_description
1 polymer ?
#
loop_
_entity_poly.entity_id
_entity_poly.type
_entity_poly.pdbx_seq_one_letter_code
_entity_poly.pdbx_strand_id
1 'polypeptide(L)'
;MVDRSDQPVASSAELHGRSPVPPAGVLDAARRTGENILTWQPEAGVRIASVTVPYRDGYVVAGRSLRLVEQRESDVELIVGLGWLATLAVSAVVSAVVLTVVARRP
;
A
#
# COMPACT_ATOMS: atom_id res chain seq x y z
N MET A 1 -0.67 21.75 3.28
CA MET A 1 0.05 22.57 4.26
C MET A 1 -0.79 22.68 5.52
N VAL A 2 -0.12 22.61 6.65
CA VAL A 2 -0.72 22.67 7.99
C VAL A 2 0.01 23.76 8.78
N ASP A 3 -0.71 24.55 9.58
CA ASP A 3 -0.09 25.56 10.46
C ASP A 3 0.44 24.95 11.77
N ARG A 4 0.88 25.80 12.71
CA ARG A 4 1.35 25.36 14.05
C ARG A 4 0.23 24.91 14.99
N SER A 5 -1.02 25.17 14.66
CA SER A 5 -2.21 24.73 15.40
C SER A 5 -2.81 23.45 14.81
N ASP A 6 -2.03 22.76 13.98
CA ASP A 6 -2.39 21.53 13.26
C ASP A 6 -3.60 21.70 12.32
N GLN A 7 -3.89 22.93 11.89
CA GLN A 7 -5.00 23.23 10.99
C GLN A 7 -4.55 23.27 9.52
N PRO A 8 -5.32 22.67 8.59
CA PRO A 8 -5.02 22.73 7.18
C PRO A 8 -5.23 24.15 6.65
N VAL A 9 -4.17 24.73 6.07
CA VAL A 9 -4.21 26.09 5.47
C VAL A 9 -4.30 26.06 3.95
N ALA A 10 -3.87 24.97 3.33
CA ALA A 10 -3.99 24.72 1.90
C ALA A 10 -3.88 23.22 1.62
N SER A 11 -4.70 22.70 0.70
CA SER A 11 -4.64 21.30 0.28
C SER A 11 -4.98 21.17 -1.20
N SER A 12 -4.32 20.24 -1.88
CA SER A 12 -4.71 19.74 -3.20
C SER A 12 -5.41 18.39 -3.13
N ALA A 13 -5.49 17.80 -1.93
CA ALA A 13 -6.16 16.53 -1.67
C ALA A 13 -7.45 16.78 -0.88
N GLU A 14 -8.50 16.05 -1.23
CA GLU A 14 -9.78 16.06 -0.53
C GLU A 14 -10.26 14.65 -0.24
N LEU A 15 -10.90 14.50 0.91
CA LEU A 15 -11.62 13.30 1.32
C LEU A 15 -12.98 13.75 1.89
N HIS A 16 -14.07 13.36 1.24
CA HIS A 16 -15.43 13.83 1.56
C HIS A 16 -15.54 15.37 1.61
N GLY A 17 -14.92 16.05 0.66
CA GLY A 17 -14.91 17.53 0.57
C GLY A 17 -14.10 18.22 1.68
N ARG A 18 -13.27 17.48 2.43
CA ARG A 18 -12.41 18.01 3.50
C ARG A 18 -10.96 17.68 3.24
N SER A 19 -10.06 18.56 3.64
CA SER A 19 -8.61 18.30 3.58
C SER A 19 -8.24 17.20 4.58
N PRO A 20 -7.65 16.08 4.16
CA PRO A 20 -7.18 15.06 5.06
C PRO A 20 -5.92 15.56 5.80
N VAL A 21 -5.95 15.58 7.13
CA VAL A 21 -4.84 16.03 7.98
C VAL A 21 -4.15 14.78 8.56
N PRO A 22 -2.81 14.68 8.49
CA PRO A 22 -2.11 13.56 9.10
C PRO A 22 -2.27 13.59 10.63
N PRO A 23 -2.22 12.43 11.31
CA PRO A 23 -2.30 12.35 12.77
C PRO A 23 -1.26 13.26 13.46
N ALA A 24 -1.60 13.81 14.63
CA ALA A 24 -0.69 14.72 15.37
C ALA A 24 0.71 14.13 15.61
N GLY A 25 0.79 12.83 15.90
CA GLY A 25 2.06 12.12 16.07
C GLY A 25 2.98 12.18 14.83
N VAL A 26 2.41 12.37 13.64
CA VAL A 26 3.16 12.56 12.39
C VAL A 26 3.88 13.90 12.38
N LEU A 27 3.18 14.96 12.80
CA LEU A 27 3.68 16.33 12.88
C LEU A 27 4.73 16.47 13.99
N ASP A 28 4.48 15.82 15.14
CA ASP A 28 5.41 15.77 16.26
C ASP A 28 6.71 15.05 15.91
N ALA A 29 6.62 13.93 15.19
CA ALA A 29 7.80 13.23 14.70
C ALA A 29 8.60 14.12 13.75
N ALA A 30 7.95 14.72 12.75
CA ALA A 30 8.61 15.61 11.80
C ALA A 30 9.29 16.81 12.48
N ARG A 31 8.71 17.34 13.57
CA ARG A 31 9.32 18.41 14.37
C ARG A 31 10.63 17.99 15.01
N ARG A 32 10.74 16.73 15.46
CA ARG A 32 11.93 16.22 16.14
C ARG A 32 13.04 15.80 15.16
N THR A 33 12.66 15.23 14.02
CA THR A 33 13.61 14.60 13.08
C THR A 33 13.88 15.44 11.83
N GLY A 34 13.13 16.51 11.59
CA GLY A 34 13.23 17.34 10.39
C GLY A 34 12.41 16.83 9.20
N GLU A 35 11.95 15.58 9.25
CA GLU A 35 10.95 15.02 8.33
C GLU A 35 10.30 13.78 8.95
N ASN A 36 9.13 13.40 8.46
CA ASN A 36 8.52 12.13 8.80
C ASN A 36 7.86 11.49 7.57
N ILE A 37 8.25 10.24 7.30
CA ILE A 37 7.81 9.47 6.15
C ILE A 37 7.06 8.24 6.66
N LEU A 38 5.77 8.17 6.40
CA LEU A 38 4.96 7.03 6.81
C LEU A 38 3.74 6.84 5.93
N THR A 39 3.10 5.68 6.11
CA THR A 39 1.77 5.42 5.58
C THR A 39 0.73 5.55 6.69
N TRP A 40 -0.38 6.21 6.39
CA TRP A 40 -1.50 6.34 7.30
C TRP A 40 -2.83 6.19 6.56
N GLN A 41 -3.90 6.04 7.34
CA GLN A 41 -5.20 5.66 6.84
C GLN A 41 -6.28 6.55 7.47
N PRO A 42 -6.70 7.66 6.81
CA PRO A 42 -7.77 8.52 7.32
C PRO A 42 -9.11 7.79 7.49
N GLU A 43 -9.39 6.80 6.65
CA GLU A 43 -10.59 5.98 6.72
C GLU A 43 -10.36 4.56 6.18
N ALA A 44 -11.27 3.64 6.49
CA ALA A 44 -11.25 2.28 5.97
C ALA A 44 -11.10 2.27 4.43
N GLY A 45 -10.04 1.65 3.90
CA GLY A 45 -9.81 1.53 2.46
C GLY A 45 -9.16 2.75 1.77
N VAL A 46 -8.75 3.78 2.51
CA VAL A 46 -8.00 4.92 1.97
C VAL A 46 -6.65 5.00 2.64
N ARG A 47 -5.60 4.53 1.96
CA ARG A 47 -4.22 4.60 2.47
C ARG A 47 -3.39 5.63 1.73
N ILE A 48 -2.62 6.41 2.48
CA ILE A 48 -1.81 7.52 1.99
C ILE A 48 -0.38 7.31 2.46
N ALA A 49 0.55 7.19 1.52
CA ALA A 49 1.98 7.34 1.82
C ALA A 49 2.32 8.83 1.78
N SER A 50 2.85 9.36 2.88
CA SER A 50 3.12 10.80 3.01
C SER A 50 4.50 11.09 3.56
N VAL A 51 5.05 12.21 3.10
CA VAL A 51 6.23 12.88 3.64
C VAL A 51 5.78 14.20 4.27
N THR A 52 6.15 14.41 5.51
CA THR A 52 5.87 15.64 6.27
C THR A 52 7.17 16.33 6.62
N VAL A 53 7.30 17.61 6.27
CA VAL A 53 8.49 18.42 6.54
C VAL A 53 8.06 19.69 7.28
N PRO A 54 8.70 20.05 8.42
CA PRO A 54 8.42 21.30 9.11
C PRO A 54 8.97 22.50 8.32
N TYR A 55 8.29 23.64 8.42
CA TYR A 55 8.78 24.94 7.99
C TYR A 55 8.54 25.97 9.11
N ARG A 56 8.93 27.24 8.90
CA ARG A 56 8.87 28.30 9.93
C ARG A 56 7.53 28.39 10.66
N ASP A 57 6.41 28.24 9.95
CA ASP A 57 5.06 28.47 10.49
C ASP A 57 4.15 27.25 10.44
N GLY A 58 4.70 26.04 10.29
CA GLY A 58 3.91 24.82 10.30
C GLY A 58 4.59 23.65 9.58
N TYR A 59 3.82 22.92 8.78
CA TYR A 59 4.26 21.73 8.06
C TYR A 59 3.79 21.70 6.61
N VAL A 60 4.67 21.21 5.74
CA VAL A 60 4.31 20.80 4.38
C VAL A 60 4.11 19.30 4.39
N VAL A 61 2.94 18.86 3.93
CA VAL A 61 2.57 17.45 3.82
C VAL A 61 2.40 17.16 2.33
N ALA A 62 3.22 16.25 1.81
CA ALA A 62 3.07 15.70 0.48
C ALA A 62 2.62 14.25 0.62
N GLY A 63 1.56 13.86 -0.09
CA GLY A 63 0.97 12.53 0.00
C GLY A 63 0.68 11.93 -1.37
N ARG A 64 0.70 10.60 -1.43
CA ARG A 64 0.26 9.82 -2.59
C ARG A 64 -0.71 8.74 -2.14
N SER A 65 -1.83 8.62 -2.85
CA SER A 65 -2.77 7.52 -2.66
C SER A 65 -2.10 6.18 -3.00
N LEU A 66 -2.27 5.19 -2.14
CA LEU A 66 -1.80 3.82 -2.36
C LEU A 66 -2.78 2.96 -3.16
N ARG A 67 -3.98 3.47 -3.46
CA ARG A 67 -5.04 2.71 -4.13
C ARG A 67 -4.56 1.97 -5.39
N LEU A 68 -3.77 2.64 -6.23
CA LEU A 68 -3.26 2.03 -7.46
C LEU A 68 -2.23 0.93 -7.18
N VAL A 69 -1.41 1.08 -6.15
CA VAL A 69 -0.42 0.08 -5.75
C VAL A 69 -1.13 -1.15 -5.19
N GLU A 70 -2.11 -0.94 -4.32
CA GLU A 70 -2.93 -2.01 -3.72
C GLU A 70 -3.70 -2.80 -4.78
N GLN A 71 -4.29 -2.11 -5.76
CA GLN A 71 -4.96 -2.78 -6.87
C GLN A 71 -3.99 -3.69 -7.65
N ARG A 72 -2.79 -3.18 -7.95
CA ARG A 72 -1.78 -3.96 -8.67
C ARG A 72 -1.26 -5.13 -7.84
N GLU A 73 -1.14 -4.95 -6.53
CA GLU A 73 -0.77 -6.02 -5.61
C GLU A 73 -1.79 -7.16 -5.66
N SER A 74 -3.09 -6.84 -5.57
CA SER A 74 -4.17 -7.83 -5.71
C SER A 74 -4.18 -8.51 -7.09
N ASP A 75 -3.96 -7.75 -8.17
CA ASP A 75 -3.89 -8.33 -9.52
C ASP A 75 -2.73 -9.32 -9.66
N VAL A 76 -1.55 -8.95 -9.14
CA VAL A 76 -0.36 -9.82 -9.15
C VAL A 76 -0.57 -11.05 -8.28
N GLU A 77 -1.14 -10.88 -7.08
CA GLU A 77 -1.49 -11.99 -6.19
C GLU A 77 -2.40 -13.00 -6.89
N LEU A 78 -3.43 -12.53 -7.59
CA LEU A 78 -4.35 -13.39 -8.34
C LEU A 78 -3.63 -14.13 -9.47
N ILE A 79 -2.84 -13.43 -10.28
CA ILE A 79 -2.12 -14.03 -11.42
C ILE A 79 -1.11 -15.07 -10.94
N VAL A 80 -0.34 -14.75 -9.91
CA VAL A 80 0.65 -15.67 -9.33
C VAL A 80 -0.04 -16.87 -8.71
N GLY A 81 -1.15 -16.66 -7.98
CA GLY A 81 -1.93 -17.74 -7.37
C GLY A 81 -2.48 -18.70 -8.42
N LEU A 82 -3.03 -18.20 -9.52
CA LEU A 82 -3.51 -19.02 -10.64
C LEU A 82 -2.37 -19.76 -11.35
N GLY A 83 -1.25 -19.09 -11.62
CA GLY A 83 -0.08 -19.71 -12.23
C GLY A 83 0.51 -20.82 -11.36
N TRP A 84 0.55 -20.61 -10.05
CA TRP A 84 0.98 -21.62 -9.08
C TRP A 84 0.06 -22.84 -9.08
N LEU A 85 -1.27 -22.66 -9.02
CA LEU A 85 -2.23 -23.75 -9.10
C LEU A 85 -2.13 -24.53 -10.41
N ALA A 86 -2.00 -23.83 -11.53
CA ALA A 86 -1.81 -24.47 -12.83
C ALA A 86 -0.53 -25.32 -12.87
N THR A 87 0.57 -24.80 -12.31
CA THR A 87 1.84 -25.53 -12.21
C THR A 87 1.69 -26.80 -11.37
N LEU A 88 1.04 -26.71 -10.20
CA LEU A 88 0.77 -27.88 -9.36
C LEU A 88 -0.09 -28.93 -10.09
N ALA A 89 -1.14 -28.50 -10.78
CA ALA A 89 -2.01 -29.39 -11.53
C ALA A 89 -1.24 -30.13 -12.64
N VAL A 90 -0.41 -29.42 -13.41
CA VAL A 90 0.43 -30.02 -14.44
C VAL A 90 1.43 -31.01 -13.83
N SER A 91 2.11 -30.63 -12.75
CA SER A 91 3.05 -31.53 -12.05
C SER A 91 2.35 -32.80 -11.56
N ALA A 92 1.15 -32.69 -10.95
CA ALA A 92 0.40 -33.84 -10.47
C ALA A 92 -0.03 -34.77 -11.62
N VAL A 93 -0.50 -34.21 -12.74
CA VAL A 93 -0.86 -34.98 -13.94
C VAL A 93 0.36 -35.72 -14.50
N VAL A 94 1.51 -35.04 -14.63
CA VAL A 94 2.74 -35.65 -15.12
C VAL A 94 3.18 -36.79 -14.20
N SER A 95 3.20 -36.58 -12.89
CA SER A 95 3.53 -37.61 -11.92
C SER A 95 2.59 -38.81 -12.00
N ALA A 96 1.27 -38.57 -12.11
CA ALA A 96 0.29 -39.65 -12.25
C ALA A 96 0.51 -40.45 -13.55
N VAL A 97 0.73 -39.77 -14.68
CA VAL A 97 1.02 -40.42 -15.96
C VAL A 97 2.29 -41.28 -15.84
N VAL A 98 3.37 -40.74 -15.31
CA VAL A 98 4.62 -41.49 -15.11
C VAL A 98 4.40 -42.73 -14.26
N LEU A 99 3.69 -42.60 -13.13
CA LEU A 99 3.37 -43.74 -12.26
C LEU A 99 2.55 -44.80 -12.99
N THR A 100 1.52 -44.41 -13.75
CA THR A 100 0.72 -45.37 -14.52
C THR A 100 1.51 -46.06 -15.63
N VAL A 101 2.44 -45.37 -16.29
CA VAL A 101 3.29 -45.96 -17.32
C VAL A 101 4.28 -46.94 -16.73
N VAL A 102 4.95 -46.57 -15.63
CA VAL A 102 5.91 -47.45 -14.93
C VAL A 102 5.21 -48.70 -14.39
N ALA A 103 4.05 -48.56 -13.77
CA ALA A 103 3.27 -49.69 -13.24
C ALA A 103 2.76 -50.65 -14.34
N ARG A 104 2.72 -50.21 -15.60
CA ARG A 104 2.30 -51.02 -16.76
C ARG A 104 3.48 -51.63 -17.53
N ARG A 105 4.73 -51.34 -17.15
CA ARG A 105 5.89 -52.02 -17.75
C ARG A 105 6.07 -53.39 -17.10
N PRO A 106 6.00 -54.50 -17.86
CA PRO A 106 6.24 -55.85 -17.35
C PRO A 106 7.72 -56.10 -17.03
#